data_AF-A0A1U9NGF2-F1
#
_entry.id   AF-A0A1U9NGF2-F1
#
_cell.length_a   1.000
_cell.length_b   1.000
_cell.length_c   1.000
_cell.angle_alpha   90.00
_cell.angle_beta   90.00
_cell.angle_gamma   90.00
#
_symmetry.space_group_name_H-M   'P 1'
#
loop_
_entity.id
_entity.type
_entity.pdbx_description
1 polymer ?
#
loop_
_entity_poly.entity_id
_entity_poly.type
_entity_poly.pdbx_seq_one_letter_code
_entity_poly.pdbx_strand_id
1 'polypeptide(L)'
;MKSQDILLLLKLVSLYKLEQHELQLGLEGGALLVTAQEYWSGGSWQGWELSDEDPDIAPTVQAKDRYSVRNLEAMTGISKSEISASLKRSFNAGLASLDRKVKFPRANNRALKEFIVHGLKYVFPAGPGKIMRGIPTSLAAPVMAGKLMSAGDVINVWPDPTGNQKGQSIQPLFKSVPKAVKQDPELYKLLALVDAIRLGNARETQLAVKLLDDELQL
;
A
#
# COMPACT_ATOMS: atom_id res chain seq x y z
N MET A 1 9.32 2.57 -16.05
CA MET A 1 8.62 2.24 -14.79
C MET A 1 7.36 1.46 -15.10
N LYS A 2 7.06 0.43 -14.32
CA LYS A 2 5.81 -0.36 -14.41
C LYS A 2 4.97 -0.15 -13.16
N SER A 3 3.71 -0.54 -13.18
CA SER A 3 2.80 -0.28 -12.07
C SER A 3 3.11 -1.12 -10.82
N GLN A 4 3.60 -2.36 -10.97
CA GLN A 4 4.10 -3.16 -9.85
C GLN A 4 5.32 -2.55 -9.14
N ASP A 5 6.07 -1.67 -9.81
CA ASP A 5 7.23 -1.03 -9.19
C ASP A 5 6.79 -0.07 -8.09
N ILE A 6 5.64 0.59 -8.28
CA ILE A 6 5.05 1.50 -7.29
C ILE A 6 4.52 0.72 -6.09
N LEU A 7 3.86 -0.42 -6.34
CA LEU A 7 3.47 -1.34 -5.26
C LEU A 7 4.69 -1.78 -4.44
N LEU A 8 5.78 -2.19 -5.10
CA LEU A 8 6.99 -2.61 -4.40
C LEU A 8 7.61 -1.47 -3.60
N LEU A 9 7.71 -0.26 -4.16
CA LEU A 9 8.26 0.91 -3.48
C LEU A 9 7.47 1.26 -2.22
N LEU A 10 6.13 1.27 -2.29
CA LEU A 10 5.28 1.52 -1.12
C LEU A 10 5.36 0.38 -0.10
N LYS A 11 5.57 -0.88 -0.53
CA LYS A 11 5.86 -1.99 0.38
C LYS A 11 7.20 -1.80 1.11
N LEU A 12 8.22 -1.25 0.46
CA LEU A 12 9.48 -0.94 1.13
C LEU A 12 9.31 0.16 2.19
N VAL A 13 8.43 1.14 1.93
CA VAL A 13 8.05 2.15 2.92
C VAL A 13 7.35 1.50 4.12
N SER A 14 6.33 0.67 3.90
CA SER A 14 5.59 0.03 4.99
C SER A 14 6.49 -0.85 5.87
N LEU A 15 7.39 -1.64 5.24
CA LEU A 15 8.37 -2.46 5.96
C LEU A 15 9.36 -1.63 6.78
N TYR A 16 9.76 -0.47 6.27
CA TYR A 16 10.66 0.41 7.01
C TYR A 16 9.98 1.05 8.22
N LYS A 17 8.71 1.46 8.09
CA LYS A 17 7.93 1.99 9.23
C LYS A 17 7.73 0.93 10.31
N LEU A 18 7.45 -0.31 9.89
CA LEU A 18 7.41 -1.44 10.81
C LEU A 18 8.75 -1.63 11.54
N GLU A 19 9.86 -1.61 10.81
CA GLU A 19 11.19 -1.72 11.40
C GLU A 19 11.44 -0.62 12.44
N GLN A 20 11.06 0.64 12.18
CA GLN A 20 11.17 1.73 13.15
C GLN A 20 10.28 1.53 14.38
N HIS A 21 9.04 1.05 14.19
CA HIS A 21 8.13 0.74 15.28
C HIS A 21 8.65 -0.40 16.18
N GLU A 22 9.22 -1.46 15.59
CA GLU A 22 9.88 -2.55 16.33
C GLU A 22 11.06 -2.05 17.16
N LEU A 23 11.89 -1.15 16.59
CA LEU A 23 13.02 -0.53 17.29
C LEU A 23 12.54 0.29 18.50
N GLN A 24 11.46 1.05 18.35
CA GLN A 24 10.87 1.84 19.44
C GLN A 24 10.34 0.97 20.59
N LEU A 25 9.80 -0.21 20.26
CA LEU A 25 9.30 -1.18 21.25
C LEU A 25 10.38 -2.10 21.83
N GLY A 26 11.62 -2.05 21.32
CA GLY A 26 12.71 -2.93 21.75
C GLY A 26 12.52 -4.39 21.34
N LEU A 27 11.77 -4.67 20.29
CA LEU A 27 11.41 -6.03 19.83
C LEU A 27 12.40 -6.57 18.76
N GLU A 28 13.65 -6.10 18.77
CA GLU A 28 14.65 -6.46 17.77
C GLU A 28 14.85 -7.98 17.66
N GLY A 29 14.67 -8.53 16.46
CA GLY A 29 14.96 -9.95 16.17
C GLY A 29 13.80 -10.93 16.40
N GLY A 30 12.63 -10.45 16.85
CA GLY A 30 11.42 -11.28 16.96
C GLY A 30 10.82 -11.65 15.59
N ALA A 31 10.13 -12.79 15.52
CA ALA A 31 9.19 -13.07 14.43
C ALA A 31 7.91 -12.26 14.68
N LEU A 32 7.95 -10.95 14.41
CA LEU A 32 6.78 -10.12 14.62
C LEU A 32 5.77 -10.40 13.50
N LEU A 33 4.56 -10.78 13.90
CA LEU A 33 3.40 -10.78 13.04
C LEU A 33 3.05 -9.31 12.79
N VAL A 34 3.10 -8.85 11.55
CA VAL A 34 2.33 -7.67 11.18
C VAL A 34 1.11 -8.19 10.47
N THR A 35 0.13 -8.60 11.26
CA THR A 35 -1.19 -8.84 10.73
C THR A 35 -1.89 -7.51 10.60
N ALA A 36 -2.85 -7.43 9.68
CA ALA A 36 -3.63 -6.23 9.58
C ALA A 36 -4.32 -5.87 10.90
N GLN A 37 -4.76 -6.88 11.66
CA GLN A 37 -5.51 -6.72 12.91
C GLN A 37 -4.86 -5.84 13.98
N GLU A 38 -3.53 -5.82 14.12
CA GLU A 38 -2.87 -5.13 15.24
C GLU A 38 -2.79 -3.59 15.08
N TYR A 39 -2.81 -3.06 13.86
CA TYR A 39 -2.79 -1.61 13.61
C TYR A 39 -4.19 -0.96 13.55
N TRP A 40 -5.26 -1.76 13.47
CA TRP A 40 -6.65 -1.26 13.50
C TRP A 40 -7.19 -1.21 14.94
N SER A 41 -6.50 -0.49 15.83
CA SER A 41 -6.97 -0.24 17.21
C SER A 41 -8.18 0.71 17.30
N GLY A 42 -8.77 1.10 16.16
CA GLY A 42 -9.81 2.13 16.05
C GLY A 42 -11.16 1.70 15.48
N GLY A 43 -11.48 0.39 15.45
CA GLY A 43 -12.80 -0.09 15.05
C GLY A 43 -12.79 -0.98 13.80
N SER A 44 -13.83 -1.80 13.68
CA SER A 44 -13.98 -2.97 12.79
C SER A 44 -14.03 -2.68 11.28
N TRP A 45 -13.50 -1.56 10.81
CA TRP A 45 -13.71 -1.11 9.44
C TRP A 45 -12.50 -1.41 8.54
N GLN A 46 -12.23 -2.70 8.35
CA GLN A 46 -11.20 -3.16 7.40
C GLN A 46 -11.73 -3.24 5.96
N GLY A 47 -13.05 -3.22 5.75
CA GLY A 47 -13.61 -3.27 4.39
C GLY A 47 -13.60 -4.66 3.75
N TRP A 48 -13.26 -5.71 4.49
CA TRP A 48 -13.33 -7.14 4.13
C TRP A 48 -13.61 -7.99 5.37
N GLU A 49 -14.05 -9.23 5.16
CA GLU A 49 -14.16 -10.24 6.21
C GLU A 49 -12.99 -11.23 6.07
N LEU A 50 -12.34 -11.55 7.19
CA LEU A 50 -11.37 -12.66 7.25
C LEU A 50 -12.17 -13.93 7.51
N SER A 51 -12.17 -14.88 6.58
CA SER A 51 -12.68 -16.24 6.86
C SER A 51 -11.58 -17.07 7.52
N ASP A 52 -11.92 -17.87 8.53
CA ASP A 52 -10.99 -18.82 9.17
C ASP A 52 -10.36 -19.82 8.18
N GLU A 53 -10.94 -19.96 6.99
CA GLU A 53 -10.47 -20.81 5.89
C GLU A 53 -9.53 -20.09 4.89
N ASP A 54 -9.18 -18.81 5.08
CA ASP A 54 -8.31 -18.10 4.14
C ASP A 54 -6.83 -18.48 4.39
N PRO A 55 -6.20 -19.32 3.54
CA PRO A 55 -4.86 -19.85 3.79
C PRO A 55 -3.75 -18.79 3.67
N ASP A 56 -4.11 -17.56 3.30
CA ASP A 56 -3.23 -16.41 3.10
C ASP A 56 -3.13 -15.52 4.37
N ILE A 57 -3.10 -16.14 5.56
CA ILE A 57 -2.57 -15.49 6.77
C ILE A 57 -1.22 -14.88 6.39
N ALA A 58 -1.02 -13.59 6.69
CA ALA A 58 0.20 -12.85 6.35
C ALA A 58 1.43 -13.72 6.68
N PRO A 59 2.36 -13.92 5.72
CA PRO A 59 3.45 -14.86 5.93
C PRO A 59 4.22 -14.47 7.20
N THR A 60 4.46 -15.44 8.09
CA THR A 60 5.35 -15.23 9.23
C THR A 60 6.75 -14.98 8.69
N VAL A 61 7.18 -13.72 8.72
CA VAL A 61 8.45 -13.29 8.15
C VAL A 61 9.41 -12.96 9.29
N GLN A 62 10.55 -13.65 9.33
CA GLN A 62 11.61 -13.30 10.27
C GLN A 62 12.18 -11.92 9.92
N ALA A 63 12.51 -11.14 10.95
CA ALA A 63 12.97 -9.76 10.79
C ALA A 63 14.13 -9.63 9.80
N LYS A 64 15.11 -10.54 9.88
CA LYS A 64 16.31 -10.57 9.02
C LYS A 64 16.02 -10.82 7.53
N ASP A 65 14.93 -11.52 7.22
CA ASP A 65 14.61 -11.98 5.86
C ASP A 65 13.50 -11.13 5.22
N ARG A 66 13.00 -10.09 5.90
CA ARG A 66 11.81 -9.33 5.45
C ARG A 66 11.97 -8.63 4.10
N TYR A 67 13.20 -8.25 3.75
CA TYR A 67 13.52 -7.67 2.44
C TYR A 67 14.02 -8.70 1.42
N SER A 68 14.02 -9.99 1.75
CA SER A 68 14.39 -11.03 0.78
C SER A 68 13.38 -11.07 -0.37
N VAL A 69 13.86 -11.38 -1.58
CA VAL A 69 13.00 -11.48 -2.77
C VAL A 69 11.86 -12.49 -2.57
N ARG A 70 12.10 -13.57 -1.82
CA ARG A 70 11.08 -14.56 -1.47
C ARG A 70 9.95 -13.97 -0.63
N ASN A 71 10.29 -13.20 0.41
CA ASN A 71 9.28 -12.64 1.30
C ASN A 71 8.57 -11.46 0.65
N LEU A 72 9.27 -10.65 -0.14
CA LEU A 72 8.65 -9.61 -0.96
C LEU A 72 7.64 -10.21 -1.95
N GLU A 73 7.92 -11.37 -2.56
CA GLU A 73 6.97 -12.08 -3.41
C GLU A 73 5.73 -12.51 -2.64
N ALA A 74 5.91 -13.14 -1.48
CA ALA A 74 4.81 -13.59 -0.64
C ALA A 74 3.91 -12.42 -0.20
N MET A 75 4.49 -11.29 0.21
CA MET A 75 3.75 -10.12 0.72
C MET A 75 3.12 -9.26 -0.38
N THR A 76 3.67 -9.24 -1.60
CA THR A 76 3.18 -8.36 -2.67
C THR A 76 2.46 -9.09 -3.79
N GLY A 77 2.66 -10.41 -3.93
CA GLY A 77 2.20 -11.19 -5.08
C GLY A 77 2.95 -10.88 -6.38
N ILE A 78 4.05 -10.12 -6.34
CA ILE A 78 4.92 -9.87 -7.49
C ILE A 78 5.94 -11.02 -7.59
N SER A 79 6.16 -11.57 -8.78
CA SER A 79 7.11 -12.69 -8.94
C SER A 79 8.54 -12.30 -8.58
N LYS A 80 9.36 -13.27 -8.14
CA LYS A 80 10.80 -13.03 -7.80
C LYS A 80 11.59 -12.31 -8.89
N SER A 81 11.40 -12.72 -10.15
CA SER A 81 12.07 -12.12 -11.31
C SER A 81 11.65 -10.67 -11.51
N GLU A 82 10.36 -10.39 -11.34
CA GLU A 82 9.82 -9.05 -11.49
C GLU A 82 10.17 -8.13 -10.32
N ILE A 83 10.29 -8.66 -9.09
CA ILE A 83 10.85 -7.92 -7.94
C ILE A 83 12.29 -7.49 -8.22
N SER A 84 13.13 -8.43 -8.66
CA SER A 84 14.53 -8.12 -8.99
C SER A 84 14.63 -7.06 -10.09
N ALA A 85 13.79 -7.17 -11.12
CA ALA A 85 13.73 -6.20 -12.21
C ALA A 85 13.18 -4.83 -11.76
N SER A 86 12.18 -4.82 -10.86
CA SER A 86 11.58 -3.63 -10.27
C SER A 86 12.58 -2.86 -9.40
N LEU A 87 13.34 -3.55 -8.54
CA LEU A 87 14.40 -2.95 -7.75
C LEU A 87 15.47 -2.32 -8.65
N LYS A 88 15.92 -3.03 -9.69
CA LYS A 88 16.89 -2.50 -10.65
C LYS A 88 16.38 -1.22 -11.34
N ARG A 89 15.13 -1.21 -11.80
CA ARG A 89 14.51 -0.01 -12.40
C ARG A 89 14.40 1.13 -11.39
N SER A 90 14.01 0.83 -10.16
CA SER A 90 13.83 1.82 -9.10
C SER A 90 15.16 2.45 -8.66
N PHE A 91 16.22 1.65 -8.57
CA PHE A 91 17.58 2.15 -8.32
C PHE A 91 18.07 3.04 -9.45
N ASN A 92 17.90 2.60 -10.71
CA ASN A 92 18.29 3.40 -11.87
C ASN A 92 17.52 4.72 -11.97
N ALA A 93 16.26 4.75 -11.53
CA ALA A 93 15.42 5.95 -11.51
C ALA A 93 15.63 6.84 -10.27
N GLY A 94 16.48 6.44 -9.32
CA GLY A 94 16.68 7.17 -8.06
C GLY A 94 15.49 7.10 -7.09
N LEU A 95 14.50 6.24 -7.36
CA LEU A 95 13.32 6.01 -6.52
C LEU A 95 13.59 5.06 -5.35
N ALA A 96 14.70 4.34 -5.38
CA ALA A 96 15.18 3.51 -4.28
C ALA A 96 16.71 3.53 -4.21
N SER A 97 17.24 3.11 -3.07
CA SER A 97 18.67 2.91 -2.86
C SER A 97 18.91 1.76 -1.87
N LEU A 98 20.11 1.20 -1.85
CA LEU A 98 20.50 0.27 -0.78
C LEU A 98 20.94 1.05 0.45
N ASP A 99 20.40 0.69 1.61
CA ASP A 99 20.88 1.20 2.89
C ASP A 99 22.37 0.87 3.05
N ARG A 100 23.15 1.85 3.53
CA ARG A 100 24.61 1.72 3.61
C ARG A 100 25.04 0.66 4.64
N LYS A 101 24.32 0.55 5.75
CA LYS A 101 24.65 -0.30 6.90
C LYS A 101 24.07 -1.70 6.73
N VAL A 102 22.76 -1.81 6.55
CA VAL A 102 22.05 -3.10 6.54
C VAL A 102 21.91 -3.71 5.14
N LYS A 103 22.26 -2.97 4.08
CA LYS A 103 22.15 -3.39 2.67
C LYS A 103 20.72 -3.76 2.23
N PHE A 104 19.71 -3.32 2.96
CA PHE A 104 18.32 -3.46 2.57
C PHE A 104 17.90 -2.39 1.56
N PRO A 105 17.03 -2.72 0.59
CA PRO A 105 16.46 -1.73 -0.30
C PRO A 105 15.55 -0.76 0.48
N ARG A 106 15.75 0.54 0.28
CA ARG A 106 14.95 1.63 0.82
C ARG A 106 14.35 2.45 -0.31
N ALA A 107 13.07 2.78 -0.21
CA ALA A 107 12.47 3.77 -1.09
C ALA A 107 13.06 5.16 -0.77
N ASN A 108 13.23 5.98 -1.80
CA ASN A 108 13.52 7.39 -1.65
C ASN A 108 12.18 8.13 -1.52
N ASN A 109 11.73 8.34 -0.28
CA ASN A 109 10.40 8.87 0.01
C ASN A 109 10.13 10.22 -0.67
N ARG A 110 11.14 11.10 -0.75
CA ARG A 110 11.02 12.40 -1.42
C ARG A 110 10.76 12.24 -2.92
N ALA A 111 11.59 11.46 -3.60
CA ALA A 111 11.44 11.24 -5.04
C ALA A 111 10.15 10.44 -5.37
N LEU A 112 9.81 9.47 -4.52
CA LEU A 112 8.57 8.70 -4.65
C LEU A 112 7.34 9.59 -4.49
N LYS A 113 7.30 10.47 -3.48
CA LYS A 113 6.24 11.45 -3.30
C LYS A 113 6.11 12.34 -4.53
N GLU A 114 7.21 12.93 -4.99
CA GLU A 114 7.21 13.80 -6.17
C GLU A 114 6.61 13.10 -7.39
N PHE A 115 7.02 11.84 -7.64
CA PHE A 115 6.48 11.05 -8.74
C PHE A 115 4.99 10.70 -8.56
N ILE A 116 4.56 10.35 -7.35
CA ILE A 116 3.15 10.05 -7.05
C ILE A 116 2.27 11.28 -7.30
N VAL A 117 2.69 12.44 -6.78
CA VAL A 117 1.91 13.68 -6.83
C VAL A 117 1.79 14.23 -8.25
N HIS A 118 2.89 14.18 -9.02
CA HIS A 118 2.96 14.89 -10.30
C HIS A 118 2.88 13.98 -11.53
N GLY A 119 3.30 12.71 -11.44
CA GLY A 119 3.41 11.82 -12.59
C GLY A 119 2.36 10.71 -12.65
N LEU A 120 2.00 10.15 -11.50
CA LEU A 120 1.33 8.85 -11.46
C LEU A 120 -0.05 8.83 -12.11
N LYS A 121 -0.83 9.90 -11.98
CA LYS A 121 -2.16 10.03 -12.61
C LYS A 121 -2.11 10.02 -14.14
N TYR A 122 -0.98 10.39 -14.75
CA TYR A 122 -0.79 10.42 -16.20
C TYR A 122 -0.23 9.11 -16.75
N VAL A 123 0.67 8.46 -16.01
CA VAL A 123 1.34 7.23 -16.44
C VAL A 123 0.49 5.98 -16.15
N PHE A 124 -0.29 6.02 -15.07
CA PHE A 124 -1.22 4.97 -14.70
C PHE A 124 -2.61 5.58 -14.44
N PRO A 125 -3.30 6.07 -15.47
CA PRO A 125 -4.66 6.58 -15.30
C PRO A 125 -5.57 5.45 -14.80
N ALA A 126 -6.47 5.79 -13.88
CA ALA A 126 -7.58 4.94 -13.51
C ALA A 126 -8.86 5.77 -13.62
N GLY A 127 -9.97 5.08 -13.85
CA GLY A 127 -11.29 5.68 -13.87
C GLY A 127 -12.31 4.74 -13.24
N PRO A 128 -13.50 5.26 -12.90
CA PRO A 128 -14.58 4.46 -12.35
C PRO A 128 -15.06 3.42 -13.36
N GLY A 129 -15.11 2.17 -12.92
CA GLY A 129 -15.64 1.03 -13.65
C GLY A 129 -17.06 0.67 -13.20
N LYS A 130 -17.45 -0.59 -13.44
CA LYS A 130 -18.75 -1.12 -13.05
C LYS A 130 -18.90 -1.13 -11.53
N ILE A 131 -20.15 -1.08 -11.06
CA ILE A 131 -20.46 -1.29 -9.64
C ILE A 131 -20.20 -2.75 -9.28
N MET A 132 -19.30 -2.99 -8.35
CA MET A 132 -18.91 -4.34 -7.91
C MET A 132 -18.63 -4.35 -6.40
N ARG A 133 -18.56 -5.56 -5.85
CA ARG A 133 -18.10 -5.81 -4.48
C ARG A 133 -16.57 -5.63 -4.41
N GLY A 134 -16.06 -5.06 -3.34
CA GLY A 134 -14.63 -4.81 -3.21
C GLY A 134 -14.18 -4.14 -1.93
N ILE A 135 -12.88 -3.87 -1.86
CA ILE A 135 -12.21 -3.20 -0.75
C ILE A 135 -12.26 -1.69 -0.99
N PRO A 136 -12.72 -0.86 -0.04
CA PRO A 136 -12.74 0.60 -0.19
C PRO A 136 -11.37 1.17 -0.58
N THR A 137 -11.34 2.17 -1.45
CA THR A 137 -10.10 2.88 -1.82
C THR A 137 -10.39 4.37 -2.01
N SER A 138 -9.34 5.16 -2.25
CA SER A 138 -9.45 6.60 -2.47
C SER A 138 -10.14 7.28 -1.28
N LEU A 139 -11.10 8.17 -1.51
CA LEU A 139 -11.88 8.83 -0.47
C LEU A 139 -12.66 7.90 0.45
N ALA A 140 -13.01 6.72 -0.01
CA ALA A 140 -13.76 5.76 0.79
C ALA A 140 -12.84 4.97 1.73
N ALA A 141 -11.51 5.06 1.58
CA ALA A 141 -10.62 4.29 2.46
C ALA A 141 -10.65 4.83 3.91
N PRO A 142 -10.38 3.97 4.90
CA PRO A 142 -10.39 4.35 6.33
C PRO A 142 -9.50 5.56 6.64
N VAL A 143 -8.36 5.69 5.95
CA VAL A 143 -7.43 6.82 6.11
C VAL A 143 -8.06 8.18 5.75
N MET A 144 -9.10 8.19 4.90
CA MET A 144 -9.81 9.39 4.48
C MET A 144 -11.11 9.64 5.27
N ALA A 145 -11.53 8.68 6.10
CA ALA A 145 -12.80 8.74 6.83
C ALA A 145 -12.89 10.00 7.70
N GLY A 146 -14.02 10.72 7.61
CA GLY A 146 -14.29 11.93 8.39
C GLY A 146 -13.45 13.16 8.02
N LYS A 147 -12.51 13.07 7.06
CA LYS A 147 -11.66 14.20 6.67
C LYS A 147 -12.25 15.07 5.55
N LEU A 148 -13.11 14.49 4.72
CA LEU A 148 -13.89 15.17 3.69
C LEU A 148 -15.28 14.56 3.60
N MET A 149 -16.30 15.40 3.38
CA MET A 149 -17.61 14.93 2.93
C MET A 149 -17.51 14.64 1.43
N SER A 150 -17.77 13.39 1.03
CA SER A 150 -17.93 13.05 -0.38
C SER A 150 -19.19 13.71 -0.91
N ALA A 151 -19.13 14.28 -2.12
CA ALA A 151 -20.29 14.84 -2.81
C ALA A 151 -21.14 13.76 -3.52
N GLY A 152 -20.68 12.51 -3.57
CA GLY A 152 -21.35 11.40 -4.26
C GLY A 152 -21.66 10.22 -3.35
N ASP A 153 -22.80 9.57 -3.61
CA ASP A 153 -23.31 8.41 -2.86
C ASP A 153 -22.55 7.11 -3.16
N VAL A 154 -21.79 7.07 -4.26
CA VAL A 154 -21.10 5.86 -4.71
C VAL A 154 -19.63 5.94 -4.40
N ILE A 155 -19.17 5.05 -3.53
CA ILE A 155 -17.76 4.92 -3.14
C ILE A 155 -16.93 4.22 -4.21
N ASN A 156 -15.61 4.39 -4.13
CA ASN A 156 -14.63 3.65 -4.93
C ASN A 156 -14.16 2.40 -4.20
N VAL A 157 -14.04 1.29 -4.93
CA VAL A 157 -13.53 0.01 -4.39
C VAL A 157 -12.52 -0.63 -5.34
N TRP A 158 -11.50 -1.30 -4.80
CA TRP A 158 -10.75 -2.30 -5.54
C TRP A 158 -11.58 -3.58 -5.63
N PRO A 159 -11.84 -4.12 -6.84
CA PRO A 159 -12.60 -5.36 -7.01
C PRO A 159 -11.98 -6.52 -6.24
N ASP A 160 -12.75 -7.09 -5.32
CA ASP A 160 -12.34 -8.25 -4.54
C ASP A 160 -13.59 -8.99 -4.03
N PRO A 161 -13.72 -10.32 -4.26
CA PRO A 161 -14.89 -11.09 -3.83
C PRO A 161 -15.15 -11.07 -2.31
N THR A 162 -14.10 -10.89 -1.50
CA THR A 162 -14.16 -10.88 -0.03
C THR A 162 -14.42 -9.49 0.56
N GLY A 163 -14.31 -8.43 -0.26
CA GLY A 163 -14.53 -7.05 0.20
C GLY A 163 -15.98 -6.84 0.65
N ASN A 164 -16.26 -6.15 1.74
CA ASN A 164 -17.61 -6.06 2.30
C ASN A 164 -18.42 -4.85 1.81
N GLN A 165 -17.84 -4.04 0.92
CA GLN A 165 -18.49 -2.85 0.37
C GLN A 165 -18.82 -3.01 -1.12
N LYS A 166 -19.82 -2.25 -1.58
CA LYS A 166 -20.22 -2.17 -3.00
C LYS A 166 -20.00 -0.75 -3.50
N GLY A 167 -19.29 -0.61 -4.62
CA GLY A 167 -18.92 0.69 -5.17
C GLY A 167 -18.46 0.63 -6.61
N GLN A 168 -18.10 1.77 -7.17
CA GLN A 168 -17.44 1.84 -8.48
C GLN A 168 -16.07 1.18 -8.40
N SER A 169 -15.85 0.21 -9.27
CA SER A 169 -14.57 -0.48 -9.35
C SER A 169 -13.47 0.45 -9.87
N ILE A 170 -12.35 0.49 -9.17
CA ILE A 170 -11.13 1.15 -9.61
C ILE A 170 -10.10 0.09 -9.94
N GLN A 171 -9.46 0.23 -11.10
CA GLN A 171 -8.33 -0.63 -11.44
C GLN A 171 -7.17 -0.37 -10.47
N PRO A 172 -6.77 -1.36 -9.64
CA PRO A 172 -5.64 -1.20 -8.75
C PRO A 172 -4.37 -0.97 -9.57
N LEU A 173 -3.36 -0.29 -8.98
CA LEU A 173 -2.06 -0.11 -9.63
C LEU A 173 -1.49 -1.45 -10.11
N PHE A 174 -1.63 -2.52 -9.33
CA PHE A 174 -1.25 -3.84 -9.76
C PHE A 174 -2.27 -4.88 -9.30
N LYS A 175 -2.42 -5.96 -10.07
CA LYS A 175 -3.49 -6.96 -9.89
C LYS A 175 -3.51 -7.62 -8.50
N SER A 176 -2.38 -7.68 -7.82
CA SER A 176 -2.27 -8.29 -6.48
C SER A 176 -2.49 -7.31 -5.33
N VAL A 177 -2.76 -6.02 -5.59
CA VAL A 177 -3.02 -5.02 -4.54
C VAL A 177 -4.10 -5.49 -3.56
N PRO A 178 -5.30 -5.97 -3.99
CA PRO A 178 -6.34 -6.40 -3.03
C PRO A 178 -5.87 -7.51 -2.09
N LYS A 179 -5.00 -8.41 -2.56
CA LYS A 179 -4.40 -9.45 -1.71
C LYS A 179 -3.34 -8.85 -0.78
N ALA A 180 -2.45 -8.01 -1.30
CA ALA A 180 -1.32 -7.46 -0.54
C ALA A 180 -1.78 -6.57 0.63
N VAL A 181 -2.84 -5.77 0.44
CA VAL A 181 -3.32 -4.81 1.46
C VAL A 181 -4.01 -5.49 2.64
N LYS A 182 -4.59 -6.68 2.46
CA LYS A 182 -5.19 -7.46 3.56
C LYS A 182 -4.17 -7.90 4.61
N GLN A 183 -2.91 -7.96 4.23
CA GLN A 183 -1.80 -8.39 5.08
C GLN A 183 -0.98 -7.21 5.62
N ASP A 184 -1.23 -5.98 5.15
CA ASP A 184 -0.40 -4.82 5.45
C ASP A 184 -1.26 -3.53 5.47
N PRO A 185 -1.74 -3.10 6.65
CA PRO A 185 -2.56 -1.89 6.81
C PRO A 185 -1.84 -0.62 6.39
N GLU A 186 -0.53 -0.57 6.60
CA GLU A 186 0.26 0.59 6.25
C GLU A 186 0.38 0.69 4.72
N LEU A 187 0.57 -0.44 4.04
CA LEU A 187 0.50 -0.50 2.58
C LEU A 187 -0.90 -0.16 2.06
N TYR A 188 -1.97 -0.63 2.71
CA TYR A 188 -3.35 -0.27 2.36
C TYR A 188 -3.51 1.25 2.41
N LYS A 189 -3.14 1.85 3.53
CA LYS A 189 -3.20 3.29 3.76
C LYS A 189 -2.51 4.06 2.64
N LEU A 190 -1.25 3.72 2.34
CA LEU A 190 -0.45 4.36 1.29
C LEU A 190 -1.10 4.23 -0.09
N LEU A 191 -1.54 3.03 -0.48
CA LEU A 191 -2.16 2.78 -1.79
C LEU A 191 -3.51 3.48 -1.95
N ALA A 192 -4.30 3.57 -0.88
CA ALA A 192 -5.56 4.29 -0.89
C ALA A 192 -5.35 5.81 -1.08
N LEU A 193 -4.35 6.39 -0.40
CA LEU A 193 -3.97 7.80 -0.59
C LEU A 193 -3.50 8.05 -2.03
N VAL A 194 -2.73 7.12 -2.60
CA VAL A 194 -2.31 7.18 -4.00
C VAL A 194 -3.51 7.19 -4.95
N ASP A 195 -4.54 6.37 -4.72
CA ASP A 195 -5.76 6.41 -5.52
C ASP A 195 -6.57 7.70 -5.32
N ALA A 196 -6.57 8.28 -4.12
CA ALA A 196 -7.16 9.61 -3.89
C ALA A 196 -6.43 10.72 -4.68
N ILE A 197 -5.11 10.59 -4.89
CA ILE A 197 -4.34 11.51 -5.74
C ILE A 197 -4.61 11.26 -7.23
N ARG A 198 -4.75 9.99 -7.64
CA ARG A 198 -4.99 9.62 -9.05
C ARG A 198 -6.39 10.00 -9.54
N LEU A 199 -7.40 9.89 -8.68
CA LEU A 199 -8.82 9.99 -9.04
C LEU A 199 -9.51 11.24 -8.52
N GLY A 200 -9.00 11.82 -7.43
CA GLY A 200 -9.71 12.88 -6.71
C GLY A 200 -9.78 14.19 -7.47
N ASN A 201 -10.76 15.02 -7.12
CA ASN A 201 -10.77 16.42 -7.52
C ASN A 201 -9.68 17.23 -6.79
N ALA A 202 -9.53 18.51 -7.13
CA ALA A 202 -8.48 19.37 -6.55
C ALA A 202 -8.45 19.37 -5.02
N ARG A 203 -9.61 19.38 -4.34
CA ARG A 203 -9.69 19.41 -2.87
C ARG A 203 -9.29 18.06 -2.26
N GLU A 204 -9.76 16.97 -2.86
CA GLU A 204 -9.48 15.60 -2.43
C GLU A 204 -8.01 15.25 -2.63
N THR A 205 -7.46 15.60 -3.80
CA THR A 205 -6.04 15.44 -4.10
C THR A 205 -5.19 16.24 -3.12
N GLN A 206 -5.49 17.51 -2.85
CA GLN A 206 -4.70 18.31 -1.91
C GLN A 206 -4.65 17.70 -0.51
N LEU A 207 -5.79 17.20 0.01
CA LEU A 207 -5.80 16.49 1.29
C LEU A 207 -4.98 15.20 1.23
N ALA A 208 -5.17 14.39 0.19
CA ALA A 208 -4.47 13.12 0.03
C ALA A 208 -2.94 13.33 -0.09
N VAL A 209 -2.50 14.38 -0.77
CA VAL A 209 -1.08 14.77 -0.85
C VAL A 209 -0.52 15.13 0.52
N LYS A 210 -1.28 15.87 1.34
CA LYS A 210 -0.87 16.21 2.71
C LYS A 210 -0.72 14.96 3.58
N LEU A 211 -1.73 14.09 3.57
CA LEU A 211 -1.68 12.84 4.34
C LEU A 211 -0.56 11.92 3.86
N LEU A 212 -0.36 11.82 2.54
CA LEU A 212 0.74 11.04 1.98
C LEU A 212 2.10 11.60 2.40
N ASP A 213 2.22 12.93 2.50
CA ASP A 213 3.44 13.56 3.02
C ASP A 213 3.70 13.16 4.47
N ASP A 214 2.68 13.26 5.33
CA ASP A 214 2.77 12.86 6.74
C ASP A 214 3.16 11.37 6.88
N GLU A 215 2.65 10.50 6.01
CA GLU A 215 2.98 9.06 6.04
C GLU A 215 4.36 8.73 5.48
N LEU A 216 4.94 9.60 4.64
CA LEU A 216 6.27 9.44 4.02
C LEU A 216 7.37 10.20 4.76
N GLN A 217 7.02 11.15 5.61
CA GLN A 217 7.93 11.79 6.55
C GLN A 217 8.16 10.83 7.73
N LEU A 218 9.44 10.61 8.03
CA LEU A 218 9.91 9.78 9.14
C LEU A 218 10.45 10.68 10.23
#